data_AF-A0A935ZRK8-F1
#
_entry.id   AF-A0A935ZRK8-F1
#
_cell.length_a   1.000
_cell.length_b   1.000
_cell.length_c   1.000
_cell.angle_alpha   90.00
_cell.angle_beta   90.00
_cell.angle_gamma   90.00
#
_symmetry.space_group_name_H-M   'P 1'
#
loop_
_entity.id
_entity.type
_entity.pdbx_description
1 polymer ?
#
loop_
_entity_poly.entity_id
_entity_poly.type
_entity_poly.pdbx_seq_one_letter_code
_entity_poly.pdbx_strand_id
1 'polypeptide(L)' 'MQDLMAFTNGVENFWSHLKRGVDGISHLVSEEHLQKYVNEYSLRYNTRKQSTNDKFILILNNITTRVKYQDFINHGK' A
#
# COMPACT_ATOMS: atom_id res chain seq x y z
N MET A 1 8.15 28.94 9.58
CA MET A 1 8.82 27.71 10.07
C MET A 1 7.88 26.56 9.79
N GLN A 2 8.37 25.53 9.10
CA GLN A 2 7.62 24.34 8.71
C GLN A 2 7.39 23.45 9.94
N ASP A 3 6.23 23.54 10.57
CA ASP A 3 5.81 22.51 11.51
C ASP A 3 5.41 21.27 10.72
N LEU A 4 6.32 20.30 10.77
CA LEU A 4 6.34 18.99 10.16
C LEU A 4 4.96 18.30 10.20
N MET A 5 4.44 17.93 9.03
CA MET A 5 3.25 17.08 8.83
C MET A 5 3.33 15.68 9.49
N ALA A 6 4.42 15.38 10.22
CA ALA A 6 4.64 14.14 10.95
C ALA A 6 4.66 14.45 12.46
N PHE A 7 3.49 14.35 13.07
CA PHE A 7 3.33 14.35 14.53
C PHE A 7 3.27 12.91 15.04
N THR A 8 3.77 12.64 16.24
CA THR A 8 3.88 11.28 16.83
C THR A 8 2.55 10.50 16.73
N ASN A 9 1.43 11.18 17.01
CA ASN A 9 0.09 10.57 16.92
C ASN A 9 -0.26 10.06 15.50
N GLY A 10 0.25 10.70 14.44
CA GLY A 10 0.03 10.27 13.07
C GLY A 10 0.74 8.95 12.77
N VAL A 11 2.01 8.87 13.17
CA VAL A 11 2.86 7.68 12.99
C VAL A 11 2.33 6.51 13.82
N GLU A 12 2.00 6.72 15.09
CA GLU A 12 1.43 5.70 15.96
C GLU A 12 0.11 5.15 15.40
N ASN A 13 -0.76 6.03 14.89
CA ASN A 13 -2.03 5.64 14.30
C ASN A 13 -1.82 4.75 13.05
N PHE A 14 -0.87 5.10 12.18
CA PHE A 14 -0.52 4.29 11.02
C PHE A 14 -0.08 2.87 11.44
N TRP A 15 0.89 2.76 12.36
CA TRP A 15 1.38 1.46 12.82
C TRP A 15 0.32 0.65 13.56
N SER A 16 -0.61 1.32 14.25
CA SER A 16 -1.77 0.69 14.88
C SER A 16 -2.67 0.00 13.84
N HIS A 17 -2.88 0.61 12.67
CA HIS A 17 -3.66 0.02 11.58
C HIS A 17 -2.93 -1.13 10.90
N LEU A 18 -1.63 -0.97 10.61
CA LEU A 18 -0.83 -2.01 9.97
C LEU A 18 -0.80 -3.29 10.82
N LYS A 19 -0.52 -3.18 12.13
CA LYS A 19 -0.46 -4.33 13.03
C LYS A 19 -1.78 -5.11 13.08
N ARG A 20 -2.91 -4.42 13.27
CA ARG A 20 -4.24 -5.06 13.25
C ARG A 20 -4.54 -5.73 11.91
N GLY A 21 -4.08 -5.13 10.82
CA GLY A 21 -4.22 -5.67 9.48
C GLY A 21 -3.46 -6.97 9.25
N VAL A 22 -2.22 -7.03 9.74
CA VAL A 22 -1.40 -8.25 9.75
C VAL A 22 -2.07 -9.31 10.62
N ASP A 23 -2.42 -8.95 11.86
CA ASP A 23 -3.03 -9.88 12.81
C ASP A 23 -4.38 -10.46 12.35
N GLY A 24 -5.17 -9.70 11.58
CA GLY A 24 -6.52 -10.09 11.18
C GLY A 24 -6.67 -10.72 9.79
N ILE A 25 -5.86 -10.31 8.81
CA ILE A 25 -6.05 -10.72 7.41
C ILE A 25 -4.86 -11.55 6.91
N SER A 26 -3.65 -11.23 7.36
CA SER A 26 -2.41 -11.82 6.85
C SER A 26 -1.68 -12.57 7.96
N HIS A 27 -2.20 -13.75 8.32
CA HIS A 27 -1.59 -14.59 9.37
C HIS A 27 -0.22 -15.19 8.95
N LEU A 28 0.12 -15.14 7.66
CA LEU A 28 1.39 -15.63 7.13
C LEU A 28 2.07 -14.57 6.23
N VAL A 29 2.60 -13.51 6.84
CA VAL A 29 3.39 -12.51 6.12
C VAL A 29 4.77 -13.09 5.81
N SER A 30 5.02 -13.42 4.54
CA SER A 30 6.37 -13.70 4.06
C SER A 30 7.19 -12.40 4.00
N GLU A 31 8.47 -12.47 4.33
CA GLU A 31 9.42 -11.37 4.21
C GLU A 31 9.44 -10.78 2.78
N GLU A 32 9.33 -11.65 1.77
CA GLU A 32 9.28 -11.27 0.35
C GLU A 32 8.13 -10.30 0.03
N HIS A 33 7.03 -10.38 0.78
CA HIS A 33 5.82 -9.60 0.56
C HIS A 33 5.64 -8.44 1.53
N LEU A 34 6.51 -8.31 2.54
CA LEU A 34 6.39 -7.30 3.60
C LEU A 34 6.27 -5.89 3.02
N GLN A 35 7.10 -5.54 2.03
CA GLN A 35 7.05 -4.23 1.40
C GLN A 35 5.73 -3.97 0.67
N LYS A 36 5.12 -5.00 0.05
CA LYS A 36 3.83 -4.86 -0.64
C LYS A 36 2.72 -4.54 0.37
N TYR A 37 2.72 -5.19 1.53
CA TYR A 37 1.78 -4.87 2.61
C TYR A 37 1.97 -3.43 3.10
N VAL A 38 3.19 -3.01 3.42
CA VAL A 38 3.46 -1.64 3.89
C VAL A 38 3.01 -0.61 2.86
N ASN A 39 3.26 -0.84 1.57
CA ASN A 39 2.82 0.04 0.49
C ASN A 39 1.29 0.15 0.41
N GLU A 40 0.58 -0.97 0.56
CA GLU A 40 -0.89 -0.99 0.58
C GLU A 40 -1.46 -0.17 1.75
N TYR A 41 -0.96 -0.39 2.97
CA TYR A 41 -1.41 0.37 4.14
C TYR A 41 -1.05 1.85 4.02
N SER A 42 0.10 2.17 3.43
CA SER A 42 0.51 3.56 3.16
C SER A 42 -0.46 4.24 2.19
N LEU A 43 -0.82 3.56 1.10
CA LEU A 43 -1.81 4.04 0.14
C LEU A 43 -3.16 4.27 0.82
N ARG A 44 -3.65 3.29 1.59
CA ARG A 44 -4.93 3.39 2.31
C ARG A 44 -4.95 4.55 3.31
N TYR A 45 -3.88 4.71 4.10
CA TYR A 45 -3.79 5.75 5.10
C TYR A 45 -3.72 7.16 4.47
N ASN A 46 -2.91 7.33 3.43
CA ASN A 46 -2.73 8.63 2.76
C ASN A 46 -3.95 9.04 1.95
N THR A 47 -4.69 8.08 1.41
CA THR A 47 -5.90 8.34 0.61
C THR A 47 -7.18 8.27 1.45
N ARG A 48 -7.11 8.12 2.78
CA ARG A 48 -8.29 7.86 3.64
C ARG A 48 -9.43 8.89 3.52
N LYS A 49 -9.11 10.13 3.14
CA LYS A 49 -10.08 11.22 2.96
C LYS A 49 -10.58 11.37 1.51
N GLN A 50 -10.06 10.59 0.57
CA GLN A 50 -10.43 10.64 -0.84
C GLN A 50 -11.64 9.74 -1.11
N SER A 51 -12.41 10.10 -2.15
CA SER A 51 -13.50 9.24 -2.61
C SER A 51 -12.95 7.98 -3.27
N THR A 52 -13.79 6.95 -3.40
CA THR A 52 -13.40 5.71 -4.10
C THR A 52 -13.03 5.98 -5.56
N ASN A 53 -13.70 6.94 -6.21
CA ASN A 53 -13.39 7.33 -7.59
C ASN A 53 -11.99 7.94 -7.70
N ASP A 54 -11.65 8.86 -6.79
CA ASP A 54 -10.32 9.49 -6.78
C ASP A 54 -9.21 8.48 -6.53
N LYS A 55 -9.43 7.51 -5.64
CA LYS A 55 -8.48 6.41 -5.38
C LYS A 55 -8.28 5.54 -6.60
N PHE A 56 -9.36 5.23 -7.31
CA PHE A 56 -9.30 4.43 -8.54
C PHE A 56 -8.48 5.14 -9.62
N ILE A 57 -8.75 6.43 -9.86
CA ILE A 57 -7.99 7.25 -10.80
C ILE A 57 -6.51 7.34 -10.37
N LEU A 58 -6.23 7.56 -9.08
CA LEU A 58 -4.88 7.59 -8.55
C LEU A 58 -4.12 6.30 -8.85
N ILE A 59 -4.73 5.14 -8.59
CA ILE A 59 -4.10 3.84 -8.85
C ILE A 59 -3.83 3.69 -10.34
N LEU A 60 -4.80 3.97 -11.21
CA LEU A 60 -4.64 3.88 -12.66
C LEU A 60 -3.48 4.73 -13.19
N ASN A 61 -3.33 5.96 -12.68
CA ASN A 61 -2.24 6.85 -13.09
C ASN A 61 -0.85 6.36 -12.63
N ASN A 62 -0.78 5.58 -11.55
CA ASN A 62 0.47 5.04 -11.02
C ASN A 62 0.82 3.65 -11.58
N ILE A 63 -0.07 3.02 -12.34
CA ILE A 63 0.23 1.78 -13.05
C ILE A 63 1.09 2.13 -14.28
N THR A 64 2.41 1.98 -14.14
CA THR A 64 3.39 2.24 -15.20
C THR A 64 3.76 0.99 -15.99
N THR A 65 3.41 -0.19 -15.49
CA THR A 65 3.81 -1.46 -16.10
C THR A 65 2.86 -1.85 -17.24
N ARG A 66 3.37 -1.76 -18.47
CA ARG A 66 2.75 -2.44 -19.61
C ARG A 66 3.10 -3.93 -19.53
N VAL A 67 2.10 -4.77 -19.28
CA VAL A 67 2.33 -6.22 -19.28
C VAL A 67 2.21 -6.75 -20.70
N LYS A 68 3.25 -7.40 -21.20
CA LYS A 68 3.20 -8.09 -22.50
C LYS A 68 2.84 -9.55 -22.27
N TYR A 69 2.16 -10.15 -23.24
CA TYR A 69 1.85 -11.58 -23.21
C TYR A 69 3.10 -12.44 -22.96
N GLN A 70 4.23 -12.05 -23.57
CA GLN A 70 5.52 -12.72 -23.41
C GLN A 70 6.05 -12.76 -21.96
N ASP A 71 5.68 -11.80 -21.11
CA ASP A 71 6.13 -11.75 -19.72
C ASP A 71 5.41 -12.81 -18.86
N PHE A 72 4.18 -13.16 -19.21
CA PHE A 72 3.38 -14.18 -18.49
C PHE A 72 3.80 -15.62 -18.79
N ILE A 73 4.24 -15.90 -20.01
CA ILE A 73 4.68 -17.25 -20.43
C ILE A 73 6.06 -17.61 -19.90
N ASN A 74 6.94 -16.62 -19.67
CA ASN A 74 8.31 -16.85 -19.23
C ASN A 74 8.48 -16.94 -17.70
N HIS A 75 7.50 -16.50 -16.92
CA HIS A 75 7.52 -16.58 -15.45
C HIS A 75 7.19 -17.97 -14.87
N GLY A 76 6.85 -18.95 -15.73
CA GLY A 76 6.52 -20.34 -15.34
C GLY A 76 7.67 -21.35 -15.49
N LYS A 77 8.93 -20.90 -15.53
CA LYS A 77 10.12 -21.76 -15.57
C LYS A 77 11.07 -21.44 -14.42
#